data_AF-A0A356ZAF9-F1
#
_entry.id   AF-A0A356ZAF9-F1
#
_cell.length_a   1.000
_cell.length_b   1.000
_cell.length_c   1.000
_cell.angle_alpha   90.00
_cell.angle_beta   90.00
_cell.angle_gamma   90.00
#
_symmetry.space_group_name_H-M   'P 1'
#
loop_
_entity.id
_entity.type
_entity.pdbx_description
1 polymer ?
#
loop_
_entity_poly.entity_id
_entity_poly.type
_entity_poly.pdbx_seq_one_letter_code
_entity_poly.pdbx_strand_id
1 'polypeptide(L)'
;MFDQEQFIALLDEINQHAQYLSHTINDFRHFFKPDNAQDTVIMNDVINSTLGIIGKSLEYKHVKLIKDYAFTKPILTYPNELMQVYMNILKNASDAFVENETSQPQIIIHGYEK
;
A
#
# COMPACT_ATOMS: atom_id res chain seq x y z
N MET A 1 13.58 -35.96 10.80
CA MET A 1 12.91 -35.47 12.01
C MET A 1 12.89 -33.96 11.85
N PHE A 2 11.73 -33.33 11.70
CA PHE A 2 11.68 -31.86 11.63
C PHE A 2 12.30 -31.33 12.91
N ASP A 3 13.31 -30.46 12.77
CA ASP A 3 13.93 -29.80 13.90
C ASP A 3 12.87 -28.91 14.56
N GLN A 4 12.82 -28.93 15.89
CA GLN A 4 11.83 -28.19 16.66
C GLN A 4 11.92 -26.68 16.34
N GLU A 5 13.13 -26.19 16.04
CA GLU A 5 13.35 -24.81 15.55
C GLU A 5 12.70 -24.56 14.19
N GLN A 6 12.83 -25.47 13.23
CA GLN A 6 12.20 -25.32 11.90
C GLN A 6 10.67 -25.31 12.00
N PHE A 7 10.11 -26.10 12.90
CA PHE A 7 8.66 -26.11 13.12
C PHE A 7 8.16 -24.79 13.72
N ILE A 8 8.88 -24.23 14.70
CA ILE A 8 8.54 -22.92 15.28
C ILE A 8 8.66 -21.80 14.25
N ALA A 9 9.74 -21.78 13.45
CA ALA A 9 9.93 -20.78 12.42
C ALA A 9 8.79 -20.76 11.37
N LEU A 10 8.31 -21.95 10.98
CA LEU A 10 7.18 -22.08 10.06
C LEU A 10 5.87 -21.55 10.66
N LEU A 11 5.63 -21.80 11.95
CA LEU A 11 4.46 -21.27 12.66
C LEU A 11 4.50 -19.74 12.77
N ASP A 12 5.67 -19.16 13.01
CA ASP A 12 5.86 -17.71 13.06
C ASP A 12 5.61 -17.07 11.69
N GLU A 13 6.09 -17.68 10.60
CA GLU A 13 5.84 -17.21 9.24
C GLU A 13 4.34 -17.24 8.89
N ILE A 14 3.65 -18.33 9.25
CA ILE A 14 2.18 -18.43 9.07
C ILE A 14 1.46 -17.34 9.88
N ASN A 15 1.88 -17.10 11.13
CA ASN A 15 1.28 -16.05 11.97
C ASN A 15 1.52 -14.66 11.36
N GLN A 16 2.73 -14.36 10.91
CA GLN A 16 3.05 -13.10 10.23
C GLN A 16 2.18 -12.89 8.98
N HIS A 17 1.98 -13.94 8.17
CA HIS A 17 1.09 -13.87 7.01
C HIS A 17 -0.38 -13.66 7.41
N ALA A 18 -0.85 -14.33 8.46
CA ALA A 18 -2.21 -14.16 8.95
C ALA A 18 -2.44 -12.75 9.51
N GLN A 19 -1.48 -12.19 10.26
CA GLN A 19 -1.53 -10.81 10.75
C GLN A 19 -1.51 -9.81 9.59
N TYR A 20 -0.62 -10.00 8.61
CA TYR A 20 -0.57 -9.15 7.42
C TYR A 20 -1.91 -9.18 6.66
N LEU A 21 -2.52 -10.36 6.49
CA LEU A 21 -3.81 -10.48 5.83
C LEU A 21 -4.92 -9.83 6.64
N SER A 22 -4.91 -10.00 7.97
CA SER A 22 -5.87 -9.35 8.89
C SER A 22 -5.76 -7.82 8.81
N HIS A 23 -4.54 -7.28 8.85
CA HIS A 23 -4.28 -5.85 8.63
C HIS A 23 -4.80 -5.39 7.28
N THR A 24 -4.49 -6.12 6.21
CA THR A 24 -4.98 -5.81 4.86
C THR A 24 -6.51 -5.80 4.81
N ILE A 25 -7.19 -6.78 5.41
CA ILE A 25 -8.67 -6.84 5.49
C ILE A 25 -9.22 -5.65 6.28
N ASN A 26 -8.57 -5.26 7.38
CA ASN A 26 -8.95 -4.09 8.15
C ASN A 26 -8.76 -2.79 7.36
N ASP A 27 -7.69 -2.68 6.58
CA ASP A 27 -7.43 -1.55 5.69
C ASP A 27 -8.50 -1.46 4.59
N PHE A 28 -8.84 -2.59 3.95
CA PHE A 28 -9.97 -2.65 3.01
C PHE A 28 -11.30 -2.25 3.68
N ARG A 29 -11.57 -2.71 4.90
CA ARG A 29 -12.81 -2.37 5.61
C ARG A 29 -12.88 -0.88 5.94
N HIS A 30 -11.79 -0.28 6.39
CA HIS A 30 -11.73 1.16 6.64
C HIS A 30 -11.84 1.96 5.34
N PHE A 31 -11.25 1.48 4.25
CA PHE A 31 -11.36 2.07 2.93
C PHE A 31 -12.80 2.09 2.38
N PHE A 32 -13.56 1.01 2.59
CA PHE A 32 -14.96 0.91 2.13
C PHE A 32 -15.98 1.42 3.16
N LYS A 33 -15.54 1.92 4.33
CA LYS A 33 -16.47 2.60 5.24
C LYS A 33 -16.91 3.94 4.61
N PRO A 34 -18.20 4.25 4.61
CA PRO A 34 -18.72 5.50 4.05
C PRO A 34 -18.41 6.74 4.92
N ASP A 35 -17.54 6.62 5.94
CA ASP A 35 -17.11 7.75 6.76
C ASP A 35 -16.16 8.64 5.94
N ASN A 36 -16.77 9.60 5.25
CA ASN A 36 -16.12 10.74 4.59
C ASN A 36 -15.89 11.88 5.60
N ALA A 37 -15.49 11.52 6.82
CA ALA A 37 -15.15 12.51 7.82
C ALA A 37 -13.78 13.10 7.49
N GLN A 38 -13.66 14.42 7.65
CA GLN A 38 -12.38 15.09 7.61
C GLN A 38 -11.59 14.69 8.86
N ASP A 39 -10.31 14.35 8.69
CA ASP A 39 -9.42 13.91 9.76
C ASP A 39 -8.03 14.54 9.62
N THR A 40 -7.34 14.65 10.76
CA THR A 40 -5.98 15.17 10.82
C THR A 40 -5.00 14.01 10.73
N VAL A 41 -4.30 13.90 9.60
CA VAL A 41 -3.43 12.77 9.28
C VAL A 41 -2.08 13.23 8.75
N ILE A 42 -1.06 12.38 8.82
CA ILE A 42 0.21 12.60 8.12
C ILE A 42 0.10 11.95 6.73
N MET A 43 0.49 12.68 5.68
CA MET A 43 0.38 12.19 4.30
C MET A 43 1.17 10.89 4.05
N ASN A 44 2.27 10.69 4.78
CA ASN A 44 3.02 9.43 4.78
C ASN A 44 2.12 8.23 5.06
N ASP A 45 1.22 8.33 6.05
CA ASP A 45 0.35 7.24 6.46
C ASP A 45 -0.69 6.94 5.40
N VAL A 46 -1.29 7.98 4.80
CA VAL A 46 -2.26 7.83 3.70
C VAL A 46 -1.63 7.10 2.52
N ILE A 47 -0.44 7.53 2.08
CA ILE A 47 0.27 6.89 0.96
C ILE A 47 0.67 5.47 1.33
N ASN A 48 1.18 5.24 2.55
CA ASN A 48 1.58 3.90 2.98
C ASN A 48 0.41 2.93 3.06
N SER A 49 -0.76 3.37 3.55
CA SER A 49 -1.99 2.57 3.55
C SER A 49 -2.45 2.23 2.13
N THR A 50 -2.43 3.19 1.21
CA THR A 50 -2.71 2.92 -0.21
C THR A 50 -1.76 1.87 -0.78
N LEU A 51 -0.46 2.00 -0.51
CA LEU A 51 0.54 1.06 -0.98
C LEU A 51 0.48 -0.30 -0.28
N GLY A 52 -0.03 -0.37 0.95
CA GLY A 52 -0.31 -1.63 1.63
C GLY A 52 -1.36 -2.46 0.88
N ILE A 53 -2.32 -1.79 0.23
CA ILE A 53 -3.40 -2.42 -0.54
C ILE A 53 -2.92 -2.84 -1.93
N ILE A 54 -2.32 -1.94 -2.71
CA ILE A 54 -1.97 -2.22 -4.12
C ILE A 54 -0.53 -2.69 -4.34
N GLY A 55 0.35 -2.50 -3.35
CA GLY A 55 1.79 -2.73 -3.50
C GLY A 55 2.14 -4.15 -3.94
N LYS A 56 1.49 -5.17 -3.36
CA LYS A 56 1.67 -6.57 -3.78
C LYS A 56 1.27 -6.82 -5.23
N SER A 57 0.23 -6.14 -5.71
CA SER A 57 -0.20 -6.26 -7.10
C SER A 57 0.81 -5.62 -8.05
N LEU A 58 1.37 -4.47 -7.68
CA LEU A 58 2.44 -3.81 -8.43
C LEU A 58 3.71 -4.69 -8.47
N GLU A 59 4.09 -5.28 -7.34
CA GLU A 59 5.24 -6.18 -7.23
C GLU A 59 5.06 -7.43 -8.10
N TYR A 60 3.88 -8.07 -8.06
CA TYR A 60 3.57 -9.22 -8.92
C TYR A 60 3.67 -8.88 -10.43
N LYS A 61 3.32 -7.65 -10.81
CA LYS A 61 3.47 -7.13 -12.18
C LYS A 61 4.87 -6.58 -12.46
N HIS A 62 5.84 -6.81 -11.58
CA HIS A 62 7.23 -6.34 -11.67
C HIS A 62 7.38 -4.82 -11.84
N VAL A 63 6.42 -4.04 -11.33
CA VAL A 63 6.47 -2.58 -11.33
C VAL A 63 7.39 -2.08 -10.22
N LYS A 64 8.46 -1.38 -10.59
CA LYS A 64 9.38 -0.77 -9.64
C LYS A 64 8.74 0.47 -9.02
N LEU A 65 8.54 0.47 -7.71
CA LEU A 65 8.05 1.62 -6.97
C LEU A 65 9.21 2.39 -6.32
N ILE A 66 9.29 3.69 -6.58
CA ILE A 66 10.25 4.60 -5.94
C ILE A 66 9.47 5.64 -5.12
N LYS A 67 9.83 5.77 -3.85
CA LYS A 67 9.24 6.72 -2.90
C LYS A 67 10.25 7.82 -2.64
N ASP A 68 9.95 9.03 -3.09
CA ASP A 68 10.77 10.23 -2.91
C ASP A 68 9.93 11.31 -2.21
N TYR A 69 9.61 11.03 -0.95
CA TYR A 69 8.83 11.91 -0.10
C TYR A 69 9.14 11.64 1.38
N ALA A 70 8.99 12.67 2.20
CA ALA A 70 9.07 12.56 3.65
C ALA A 70 8.14 13.62 4.25
N PHE A 71 6.90 13.22 4.55
CA PHE A 71 5.92 14.09 5.21
C PHE A 71 5.96 13.86 6.71
N THR A 72 5.98 14.95 7.47
CA THR A 72 6.01 14.94 8.95
C THR A 72 4.91 15.80 9.56
N LYS A 73 4.39 16.78 8.81
CA LYS A 73 3.38 17.70 9.30
C LYS A 73 1.99 17.09 9.12
N PRO A 74 1.16 17.11 10.18
CA PRO A 74 -0.23 16.70 10.05
C PRO A 74 -1.00 17.69 9.19
N ILE A 75 -1.92 17.17 8.37
CA ILE A 75 -2.83 17.94 7.54
C ILE A 75 -4.27 17.52 7.82
N LEU A 76 -5.20 18.47 7.73
CA LEU A 76 -6.63 18.21 7.85
C LEU A 76 -7.21 17.91 6.47
N THR A 77 -7.63 16.67 6.21
CA THR A 77 -8.07 16.20 4.88
C THR A 77 -9.07 15.04 4.97
N TYR A 78 -9.47 14.47 3.84
CA TYR A 78 -10.29 13.26 3.74
C TYR A 78 -9.41 12.07 3.36
N PRO A 79 -8.85 11.31 4.32
CA PRO A 79 -7.85 10.28 4.05
C PRO A 79 -8.39 9.18 3.12
N ASN A 80 -9.63 8.72 3.35
CA ASN A 80 -10.25 7.67 2.54
C ASN A 80 -10.45 8.10 1.07
N GLU A 81 -10.88 9.34 0.83
CA GLU A 81 -11.04 9.88 -0.53
C GLU A 81 -9.68 10.00 -1.24
N LEU A 82 -8.65 10.48 -0.54
CA LEU A 82 -7.29 10.53 -1.09
C LEU A 82 -6.75 9.14 -1.42
N MET A 83 -6.97 8.15 -0.54
CA MET A 83 -6.58 6.77 -0.82
C MET A 83 -7.25 6.24 -2.09
N GLN A 84 -8.53 6.53 -2.31
CA GLN A 84 -9.25 6.14 -3.54
C GLN A 84 -8.63 6.78 -4.79
N VAL A 85 -8.30 8.08 -4.72
CA VAL A 85 -7.63 8.79 -5.82
C VAL A 85 -6.27 8.17 -6.13
N TYR A 86 -5.43 7.93 -5.12
CA TYR A 86 -4.12 7.32 -5.31
C TYR A 86 -4.22 5.90 -5.85
N MET A 87 -5.14 5.09 -5.34
CA MET A 87 -5.41 3.73 -5.86
C MET A 87 -5.74 3.76 -7.34
N ASN A 88 -6.64 4.66 -7.76
CA ASN A 88 -7.05 4.77 -9.16
C ASN A 88 -5.89 5.16 -10.07
N ILE A 89 -5.07 6.13 -9.64
CA ILE A 89 -3.88 6.56 -10.41
C ILE A 89 -2.87 5.42 -10.55
N LEU A 90 -2.56 4.72 -9.45
CA LEU A 90 -1.59 3.62 -9.45
C LEU A 90 -2.07 2.43 -10.29
N LYS A 91 -3.36 2.10 -10.21
CA LYS A 91 -3.96 1.04 -11.02
C LYS A 91 -3.89 1.40 -12.50
N ASN A 92 -4.28 2.62 -12.88
CA ASN A 92 -4.24 3.07 -14.26
C ASN A 92 -2.82 3.02 -14.83
N ALA A 93 -1.81 3.44 -14.05
CA ALA A 93 -0.41 3.33 -14.45
C ALA A 93 0.01 1.87 -14.66
N SER A 94 -0.38 1.00 -13.72
CA SER A 94 -0.10 -0.44 -13.80
C SER A 94 -0.73 -1.10 -15.02
N ASP A 95 -1.99 -0.78 -15.32
CA ASP A 95 -2.72 -1.36 -16.44
C ASP A 95 -2.12 -0.86 -17.76
N ALA A 96 -1.77 0.42 -17.86
CA ALA A 96 -1.06 0.98 -19.01
C ALA A 96 0.29 0.30 -19.26
N PHE A 97 1.05 -0.08 -18.22
CA PHE A 97 2.30 -0.82 -18.42
C PHE A 97 2.09 -2.20 -19.04
N VAL A 98 1.02 -2.89 -18.64
CA VAL A 98 0.67 -4.21 -19.19
C VAL A 98 0.22 -4.06 -20.64
N GLU A 99 -0.66 -3.10 -20.93
CA GLU A 99 -1.15 -2.85 -22.29
C GLU A 99 -0.06 -2.47 -23.28
N ASN A 100 0.95 -1.72 -22.82
CA ASN A 100 2.07 -1.27 -23.67
C ASN A 100 3.29 -2.20 -23.61
N GLU A 101 3.19 -3.38 -22.99
CA GLU A 101 4.30 -4.34 -22.82
C GLU A 101 5.59 -3.68 -22.31
N THR A 102 5.45 -2.81 -21.32
CA THR A 102 6.57 -1.98 -20.83
C THR A 102 7.66 -2.87 -20.23
N SER A 103 8.87 -2.81 -20.79
CA SER A 103 9.99 -3.69 -20.38
C SER A 103 10.48 -3.44 -18.95
N GLN A 104 10.44 -2.21 -18.45
CA GLN A 104 10.89 -1.84 -17.11
C GLN A 104 9.90 -0.85 -16.48
N PRO A 105 8.72 -1.32 -16.06
CA PRO A 105 7.67 -0.44 -15.56
C PRO A 105 8.09 0.17 -14.23
N GLN A 106 7.94 1.48 -14.09
CA GLN A 106 8.37 2.22 -12.92
C GLN A 106 7.35 3.30 -12.54
N ILE A 107 7.02 3.38 -11.26
CA ILE A 107 6.22 4.45 -10.67
C ILE A 107 7.10 5.18 -9.65
N ILE A 108 7.17 6.50 -9.76
CA ILE A 108 7.87 7.35 -8.79
C ILE A 108 6.85 8.26 -8.13
N ILE A 109 6.82 8.24 -6.80
CA ILE A 109 5.97 9.12 -5.99
C ILE A 109 6.88 10.20 -5.42
N HIS A 110 6.71 11.43 -5.89
CA HIS A 110 7.39 12.60 -5.34
C HIS A 110 6.46 13.35 -4.39
N GLY A 111 7.00 13.83 -3.28
CA GLY A 111 6.27 14.60 -2.29
C GLY A 111 7.10 15.76 -1.76
N TYR A 112 6.44 16.88 -1.49
CA TYR A 112 7.09 18.07 -0.96
C TYR A 112 6.31 18.63 0.22
N GLU A 113 7.04 18.91 1.30
CA GLU A 113 6.53 19.54 2.52
C GLU A 113 7.28 20.85 2.75
N LYS A 114 6.55 21.96 2.83
CA LYS A 114 7.09 23.28 3.22
C LYS A 114 7.15 23.38 4.73
#